data_AF-B6CAB4-F1
#
_entry.id   AF-B6CAB4-F1
#
_cell.length_a   1.000
_cell.length_b   1.000
_cell.length_c   1.000
_cell.angle_alpha   90.00
_cell.angle_beta   90.00
_cell.angle_gamma   90.00
#
_symmetry.space_group_name_H-M   'P 1'
#
loop_
_entity.id
_entity.type
_entity.pdbx_description
1 polymer ?
#
loop_
_entity_poly.entity_id
_entity_poly.type
_entity_poly.pdbx_seq_one_letter_code
_entity_poly.pdbx_strand_id
1 'polypeptide(L)'
;MVTVFGILNLTEDSFFDESRRLDPAGAVTAAIEMLRVGSDVVDVGPAASHPDARPVSPADEIRRIAPLLDALSDQMHRVSIDSFQPETQRYALKRGVGYLNDIQGFPDPALYPDIAEADCRLVVMHSAQRDGIATRTGHLRPEDALDEIVRFFEARVSALRRSGVAADRLILDPGMGFFLSPAPETSLHVLSNL
;
A
#
# COMPACT_ATOMS: atom_id res chain seq x y z
N MET A 1 -15.64 -1.75 14.21
CA MET A 1 -15.01 -3.04 13.87
C MET A 1 -13.70 -2.72 13.19
N VAL A 2 -12.61 -3.39 13.54
CA VAL A 2 -11.27 -3.15 12.98
C VAL A 2 -10.99 -4.24 11.96
N THR A 3 -10.38 -3.88 10.83
CA THR A 3 -9.85 -4.82 9.83
C THR A 3 -8.34 -4.96 10.04
N VAL A 4 -7.84 -6.17 10.16
CA VAL A 4 -6.42 -6.46 10.38
C VAL A 4 -5.75 -6.87 9.07
N PHE A 5 -4.72 -6.12 8.67
CA PHE A 5 -3.88 -6.41 7.51
C PHE A 5 -2.62 -7.15 7.97
N GLY A 6 -2.44 -8.39 7.51
CA GLY A 6 -1.21 -9.17 7.73
C GLY A 6 -0.19 -8.87 6.64
N ILE A 7 0.99 -8.41 7.01
CA ILE A 7 2.04 -8.00 6.06
C ILE A 7 2.81 -9.23 5.56
N LEU A 8 2.83 -9.43 4.25
CA LEU A 8 3.60 -10.46 3.55
C LEU A 8 4.53 -9.81 2.52
N ASN A 9 5.84 -9.87 2.77
CA ASN A 9 6.83 -9.24 1.90
C ASN A 9 7.48 -10.27 0.97
N LEU A 10 7.41 -10.07 -0.34
CA LEU A 10 8.03 -10.92 -1.36
C LEU A 10 9.36 -10.33 -1.84
N THR A 11 10.09 -9.69 -0.95
CA THR A 11 11.35 -9.00 -1.24
C THR A 11 12.46 -9.40 -0.26
N GLU A 12 13.71 -9.32 -0.73
CA GLU A 12 14.89 -9.77 0.03
C GLU A 12 15.29 -8.76 1.11
N ASP A 13 14.85 -7.52 0.98
CA ASP A 13 15.32 -6.35 1.70
C ASP A 13 14.25 -5.70 2.60
N SER A 14 13.10 -6.35 2.87
CA SER A 14 12.10 -5.79 3.80
C SER A 14 12.67 -5.64 5.21
N PHE A 15 12.33 -4.56 5.92
CA PHE A 15 12.89 -4.26 7.26
C PHE A 15 12.66 -5.37 8.30
N PHE A 16 11.58 -6.15 8.19
CA PHE A 16 11.25 -7.25 9.10
C PHE A 16 11.51 -8.63 8.47
N ASP A 17 12.57 -9.31 8.91
CA ASP A 17 13.01 -10.61 8.36
C ASP A 17 11.90 -11.68 8.36
N GLU A 18 11.11 -11.74 9.43
CA GLU A 18 10.04 -12.74 9.61
C GLU A 18 8.93 -12.64 8.56
N SER A 19 8.78 -11.47 7.92
CA SER A 19 7.79 -11.22 6.87
C SER A 19 8.27 -11.59 5.46
N ARG A 20 9.57 -11.86 5.26
CA ARG A 20 10.16 -12.12 3.94
C ARG A 20 9.88 -13.53 3.46
N ARG A 21 9.29 -13.70 2.28
CA ARG A 21 9.07 -15.00 1.62
C ARG A 21 9.40 -14.89 0.13
N LEU A 22 10.59 -15.35 -0.24
CA LEU A 22 11.05 -15.34 -1.65
C LEU A 22 10.66 -16.60 -2.41
N ASP A 23 10.44 -17.70 -1.68
CA ASP A 23 9.89 -18.93 -2.23
C ASP A 23 8.37 -18.77 -2.42
N PRO A 24 7.85 -18.91 -3.66
CA PRO A 24 6.42 -18.80 -3.92
C PRO A 24 5.58 -19.77 -3.08
N ALA A 25 6.02 -21.01 -2.88
CA ALA A 25 5.26 -21.98 -2.10
C ALA A 25 5.17 -21.59 -0.61
N GLY A 26 6.28 -21.11 -0.05
CA GLY A 26 6.35 -20.54 1.29
C GLY A 26 5.51 -19.28 1.46
N ALA A 27 5.45 -18.41 0.44
CA ALA A 27 4.60 -17.21 0.44
C ALA A 27 3.11 -17.57 0.48
N VAL A 28 2.68 -18.54 -0.35
CA VAL A 28 1.29 -19.05 -0.34
C VAL A 28 0.94 -19.65 1.01
N THR A 29 1.83 -20.49 1.56
CA THR A 29 1.62 -21.11 2.88
C THR A 29 1.47 -20.04 3.97
N ALA A 30 2.33 -19.02 3.94
CA ALA A 30 2.27 -17.91 4.90
C ALA A 30 0.98 -17.09 4.77
N ALA A 31 0.54 -16.77 3.55
CA ALA A 31 -0.71 -16.03 3.33
C ALA A 31 -1.93 -16.81 3.85
N ILE A 32 -2.03 -18.10 3.55
CA ILE A 32 -3.11 -18.96 4.04
C ILE A 32 -3.11 -19.00 5.58
N GLU A 33 -1.93 -19.14 6.17
CA GLU A 33 -1.79 -19.16 7.63
C GLU A 33 -2.21 -17.82 8.26
N MET A 34 -1.79 -16.68 7.72
CA MET A 34 -2.22 -15.34 8.17
C MET A 34 -3.74 -15.22 8.19
N LEU A 35 -4.40 -15.62 7.10
CA LEU A 35 -5.86 -15.57 6.98
C LEU A 35 -6.57 -16.54 7.94
N ARG A 36 -5.90 -17.63 8.34
CA ARG A 36 -6.40 -18.62 9.30
C ARG A 36 -6.26 -18.15 10.75
N VAL A 37 -5.15 -17.50 11.10
CA VAL A 37 -4.85 -17.08 12.48
C VAL A 37 -5.49 -15.76 12.89
N GLY A 38 -6.05 -15.01 11.94
CA GLY A 38 -6.92 -13.87 12.26
C GLY A 38 -6.73 -12.61 11.42
N SER A 39 -5.85 -12.61 10.41
CA SER A 39 -5.78 -11.49 9.47
C SER A 39 -7.03 -11.47 8.59
N ASP A 40 -7.70 -10.33 8.50
CA ASP A 40 -8.83 -10.13 7.61
C ASP A 40 -8.35 -10.03 6.15
N VAL A 41 -7.20 -9.36 5.96
CA VAL A 41 -6.56 -9.09 4.66
C VAL A 41 -5.08 -9.48 4.74
N VAL A 42 -4.52 -10.00 3.64
CA VAL A 42 -3.06 -10.14 3.47
C VAL A 42 -2.58 -9.01 2.57
N ASP A 43 -1.68 -8.18 3.08
CA ASP A 43 -1.04 -7.08 2.35
C ASP A 43 0.28 -7.55 1.77
N VAL A 44 0.34 -7.66 0.45
CA VAL A 44 1.45 -8.25 -0.29
C VAL A 44 2.32 -7.14 -0.85
N GLY A 45 3.52 -7.01 -0.28
CA GLY A 45 4.56 -6.08 -0.75
C GLY A 45 5.57 -6.78 -1.67
N PRO A 46 5.49 -6.63 -3.00
CA PRO A 46 6.51 -7.15 -3.92
C PRO A 46 7.83 -6.38 -3.89
N ALA A 47 7.83 -5.15 -3.39
CA ALA A 47 8.99 -4.28 -3.29
C ALA A 47 9.00 -3.59 -1.92
N ALA A 48 10.19 -3.37 -1.37
CA ALA A 48 10.31 -2.59 -0.15
C ALA A 48 10.17 -1.09 -0.45
N SER A 49 9.64 -0.34 0.52
CA SER A 49 9.46 1.11 0.43
C SER A 49 10.16 1.87 1.58
N HIS A 50 11.03 1.19 2.33
CA HIS A 50 11.86 1.83 3.37
C HIS A 50 13.07 2.58 2.76
N PRO A 51 13.76 3.44 3.53
CA PRO A 51 14.79 4.32 2.98
C PRO A 51 16.04 3.69 2.35
N ASP A 52 16.28 2.40 2.56
CA ASP A 52 17.40 1.66 1.95
C ASP A 52 16.93 0.68 0.87
N ALA A 53 15.64 0.72 0.50
CA ALA A 53 15.06 -0.21 -0.46
C ALA A 53 15.66 -0.02 -1.86
N ARG A 54 15.90 -1.14 -2.54
CA ARG A 54 16.38 -1.10 -3.93
C ARG A 54 15.19 -0.92 -4.88
N PRO A 55 15.36 -0.15 -5.98
CA PRO A 55 14.33 -0.09 -7.01
C PRO A 55 14.03 -1.48 -7.57
N VAL A 56 12.74 -1.79 -7.70
CA VAL A 56 12.25 -3.01 -8.33
C VAL A 56 11.42 -2.60 -9.54
N SER A 57 11.62 -3.28 -10.68
CA SER A 57 10.84 -3.00 -11.88
C SER A 57 9.40 -3.51 -11.71
N PRO A 58 8.39 -2.89 -12.36
CA PRO A 58 7.03 -3.43 -12.32
C PRO A 58 6.94 -4.87 -12.84
N ALA A 59 7.77 -5.23 -13.83
CA ALA A 59 7.85 -6.60 -14.33
C ALA A 59 8.33 -7.60 -13.26
N ASP A 60 9.30 -7.20 -12.43
CA ASP A 60 9.77 -8.02 -11.30
C ASP A 60 8.73 -8.09 -10.18
N GLU A 61 8.04 -6.99 -9.88
CA GLU A 61 6.95 -7.00 -8.91
C GLU A 61 5.84 -7.98 -9.33
N ILE A 62 5.39 -7.88 -10.59
CA ILE A 62 4.38 -8.77 -11.18
C ILE A 62 4.85 -10.23 -11.11
N ARG A 63 6.11 -10.50 -11.48
CA ARG A 63 6.70 -11.85 -11.41
C ARG A 63 6.68 -12.41 -9.99
N ARG A 64 6.89 -11.58 -8.97
CA ARG A 64 6.87 -11.98 -7.55
C ARG A 64 5.45 -12.29 -7.07
N ILE A 65 4.47 -11.44 -7.39
CA ILE A 65 3.08 -11.61 -6.91
C ILE A 65 2.28 -12.65 -7.70
N ALA A 66 2.57 -12.89 -8.99
CA ALA A 66 1.73 -13.71 -9.85
C ALA A 66 1.45 -15.12 -9.30
N PRO A 67 2.45 -15.89 -8.82
CA PRO A 67 2.19 -17.23 -8.29
C PRO A 67 1.30 -17.21 -7.03
N LEU A 68 1.45 -16.19 -6.19
CA LEU A 68 0.64 -16.01 -4.99
C LEU A 68 -0.82 -15.71 -5.35
N LEU A 69 -1.04 -14.80 -6.31
CA LEU A 69 -2.38 -14.47 -6.79
C LEU A 69 -3.05 -15.63 -7.52
N ASP A 70 -2.28 -16.50 -8.19
CA ASP A 70 -2.80 -17.74 -8.80
C ASP A 70 -3.31 -18.70 -7.72
N ALA A 71 -2.56 -18.87 -6.63
CA ALA A 71 -2.92 -19.77 -5.55
C ALA A 71 -4.07 -19.25 -4.66
N LEU A 72 -4.27 -17.93 -4.59
CA LEU A 72 -5.29 -17.28 -3.77
C LEU A 72 -6.52 -16.83 -4.57
N SER A 73 -6.78 -17.39 -5.76
CA SER A 73 -7.83 -16.92 -6.68
C SER A 73 -9.22 -16.82 -6.04
N ASP A 74 -9.57 -17.74 -5.14
CA ASP A 74 -10.88 -17.76 -4.46
C ASP A 74 -10.95 -16.81 -3.24
N GLN A 75 -9.83 -16.17 -2.90
CA GLN A 75 -9.67 -15.30 -1.74
C GLN A 75 -9.21 -13.89 -2.11
N MET A 76 -9.28 -13.52 -3.40
CA MET A 76 -8.75 -12.24 -3.89
C MET A 76 -9.36 -11.01 -3.19
N HIS A 77 -10.62 -11.09 -2.74
CA HIS A 77 -11.28 -10.06 -1.93
C HIS A 77 -10.61 -9.79 -0.57
N ARG A 78 -9.72 -10.67 -0.10
CA ARG A 78 -8.90 -10.56 1.12
C ARG A 78 -7.43 -10.30 0.82
N VAL A 79 -7.09 -9.96 -0.43
CA VAL A 79 -5.72 -9.64 -0.84
C VAL A 79 -5.61 -8.15 -1.10
N SER A 80 -4.57 -7.56 -0.53
CA SER A 80 -4.09 -6.21 -0.81
C SER A 80 -2.74 -6.28 -1.50
N ILE A 81 -2.53 -5.44 -2.51
CA ILE A 81 -1.23 -5.27 -3.16
C ILE A 81 -0.67 -3.91 -2.78
N ASP A 82 0.47 -3.91 -2.09
CA ASP A 82 1.23 -2.72 -1.72
C ASP A 82 2.22 -2.38 -2.85
N SER A 83 1.79 -1.50 -3.74
CA SER A 83 2.63 -1.02 -4.84
C SER A 83 2.13 0.35 -5.32
N PHE A 84 3.09 1.20 -5.67
CA PHE A 84 2.86 2.49 -6.31
C PHE A 84 3.18 2.47 -7.81
N GLN A 85 3.48 1.31 -8.39
CA GLN A 85 3.78 1.16 -9.81
C GLN A 85 2.48 0.97 -10.60
N PRO A 86 2.12 1.86 -11.54
CA PRO A 86 0.86 1.77 -12.29
C PRO A 86 0.67 0.45 -13.02
N GLU A 87 1.74 -0.14 -13.57
CA GLU A 87 1.67 -1.44 -14.26
C GLU A 87 1.38 -2.60 -13.30
N THR A 88 2.00 -2.60 -12.11
CA THR A 88 1.72 -3.61 -11.06
C THR A 88 0.28 -3.45 -10.55
N GLN A 89 -0.15 -2.22 -10.31
CA GLN A 89 -1.51 -1.90 -9.87
C GLN A 89 -2.54 -2.37 -10.92
N ARG A 90 -2.35 -2.07 -12.21
CA ARG A 90 -3.22 -2.59 -13.29
C ARG A 90 -3.25 -4.10 -13.36
N TYR A 91 -2.10 -4.75 -13.17
CA TYR A 91 -2.06 -6.21 -13.11
C TYR A 91 -2.93 -6.72 -11.96
N ALA A 92 -2.74 -6.19 -10.75
CA ALA A 92 -3.52 -6.56 -9.57
C ALA A 92 -5.04 -6.33 -9.76
N LEU A 93 -5.45 -5.21 -10.35
CA LEU A 93 -6.85 -4.90 -10.65
C LEU A 93 -7.48 -5.96 -11.58
N LYS A 94 -6.77 -6.35 -12.66
CA LYS A 94 -7.23 -7.40 -13.58
C LYS A 94 -7.37 -8.78 -12.92
N ARG A 95 -6.65 -8.99 -11.81
CA ARG A 95 -6.73 -10.21 -11.01
C ARG A 95 -7.90 -10.17 -10.01
N GLY A 96 -8.53 -9.02 -9.80
CA GLY A 96 -9.69 -8.86 -8.91
C GLY A 96 -9.33 -8.78 -7.43
N VAL A 97 -8.16 -8.22 -7.09
CA VAL A 97 -7.76 -8.02 -5.68
C VAL A 97 -8.76 -7.14 -4.94
N GLY A 98 -8.96 -7.40 -3.66
CA GLY A 98 -9.87 -6.64 -2.82
C GLY A 98 -9.36 -5.25 -2.49
N TYR A 99 -8.03 -5.06 -2.48
CA TYR A 99 -7.41 -3.80 -2.10
C TYR A 99 -6.19 -3.48 -2.96
N LEU A 100 -5.97 -2.18 -3.21
CA LEU A 100 -4.68 -1.62 -3.57
C LEU A 100 -4.22 -0.71 -2.44
N ASN A 101 -2.95 -0.81 -2.09
CA ASN A 101 -2.29 0.05 -1.12
C ASN A 101 -1.18 0.84 -1.83
N ASP A 102 -1.29 2.17 -1.83
CA ASP A 102 -0.37 3.04 -2.56
C ASP A 102 0.18 4.13 -1.64
N ILE A 103 1.48 4.04 -1.36
CA ILE A 103 2.25 4.98 -0.55
C ILE A 103 2.27 6.42 -1.09
N GLN A 104 1.94 6.61 -2.37
CA GLN A 104 1.86 7.92 -3.03
C GLN A 104 0.41 8.43 -3.18
N GLY A 105 -0.57 7.61 -2.81
CA GLY A 105 -1.99 7.93 -2.88
C GLY A 105 -2.51 8.07 -4.32
N PHE A 106 -2.13 7.16 -5.21
CA PHE A 106 -2.61 7.05 -6.58
C PHE A 106 -2.48 8.35 -7.39
N PRO A 107 -1.26 8.86 -7.61
CA PRO A 107 -1.10 10.14 -8.29
C PRO A 107 -1.27 10.08 -9.81
N ASP A 108 -1.14 8.91 -10.44
CA ASP A 108 -1.20 8.73 -11.90
C ASP A 108 -2.65 8.70 -12.42
N PRO A 109 -3.11 9.75 -13.15
CA PRO A 109 -4.45 9.78 -13.71
C PRO A 109 -4.71 8.72 -14.77
N ALA A 110 -3.67 8.14 -15.38
CA ALA A 110 -3.81 7.09 -16.38
C ALA A 110 -4.37 5.79 -15.77
N LEU A 111 -4.27 5.62 -14.45
CA LEU A 111 -4.80 4.46 -13.72
C LEU A 111 -6.27 4.63 -13.32
N TYR A 112 -6.78 5.86 -13.34
CA TYR A 112 -8.11 6.17 -12.80
C TYR A 112 -9.26 5.41 -13.49
N PRO A 113 -9.26 5.20 -14.83
CA PRO A 113 -10.29 4.38 -15.46
C PRO A 113 -10.30 2.93 -14.93
N ASP A 114 -9.11 2.31 -14.82
CA ASP A 114 -8.97 0.94 -14.32
C ASP A 114 -9.49 0.82 -12.87
N ILE A 115 -9.15 1.80 -12.02
CA ILE A 115 -9.61 1.86 -10.63
C ILE A 115 -11.12 2.08 -10.54
N ALA A 116 -11.67 2.97 -11.37
CA ALA A 116 -13.09 3.30 -11.35
C ALA A 116 -13.96 2.09 -11.75
N GLU A 117 -13.49 1.28 -12.69
CA GLU A 117 -14.17 0.05 -13.15
C GLU A 117 -14.05 -1.12 -12.17
N ALA A 118 -12.99 -1.18 -11.36
CA ALA A 118 -12.79 -2.25 -10.39
C ALA A 118 -13.60 -2.06 -9.10
N ASP A 119 -13.88 -3.15 -8.37
CA ASP A 119 -14.54 -3.11 -7.05
C ASP A 119 -13.56 -3.00 -5.87
N CYS A 120 -12.26 -2.86 -6.14
CA CYS A 120 -11.23 -2.84 -5.10
C CYS A 120 -11.33 -1.59 -4.20
N ARG A 121 -10.99 -1.74 -2.92
CA ARG A 121 -10.79 -0.60 -2.00
C ARG A 121 -9.37 -0.06 -2.17
N LEU A 122 -9.20 1.23 -1.89
CA LEU A 122 -7.95 1.95 -2.09
C LEU A 122 -7.45 2.46 -0.74
N VAL A 123 -6.32 1.96 -0.29
CA VAL A 123 -5.56 2.55 0.82
C VAL A 123 -4.72 3.68 0.23
N VAL A 124 -5.18 4.91 0.45
CA VAL A 124 -4.57 6.15 -0.01
C VAL A 124 -3.65 6.62 1.10
N MET A 125 -2.34 6.40 0.98
CA MET A 125 -1.41 6.83 1.99
C MET A 125 -0.86 8.23 1.70
N HIS A 126 -0.65 9.03 2.74
CA HIS A 126 0.18 10.22 2.67
C HIS A 126 1.66 9.87 2.87
N SER A 127 2.49 10.42 1.97
CA SER A 127 3.93 10.50 2.12
C SER A 127 4.37 11.95 1.88
N ALA A 128 5.18 12.51 2.78
CA ALA A 128 5.74 13.86 2.68
C ALA A 128 6.63 14.03 1.44
N GLN A 129 7.26 12.94 0.98
CA GLN A 129 8.06 12.92 -0.25
C GLN A 129 7.20 12.98 -1.53
N ARG A 130 5.92 12.60 -1.45
CA ARG A 130 4.93 12.50 -2.54
C ARG A 130 5.23 11.48 -3.63
N ASP A 131 6.49 11.24 -3.93
CA ASP A 131 6.94 10.33 -4.98
C ASP A 131 8.06 9.42 -4.45
N GLY A 132 7.94 8.14 -4.78
CA GLY A 132 8.89 7.09 -4.44
C GLY A 132 8.80 6.57 -3.01
N ILE A 133 9.88 5.92 -2.60
CA ILE A 133 10.06 5.28 -1.30
C ILE A 133 10.30 6.31 -0.19
N ALA A 134 10.18 5.88 1.07
CA ALA A 134 10.52 6.73 2.21
C ALA A 134 11.97 7.21 2.15
N THR A 135 12.28 8.36 2.74
CA THR A 135 13.65 8.90 2.79
C THR A 135 14.01 9.38 4.19
N ARG A 136 15.32 9.50 4.46
CA ARG A 136 15.82 10.12 5.71
C ARG A 136 15.92 11.64 5.64
N THR A 137 15.46 12.24 4.55
CA THR A 137 15.50 13.69 4.30
C THR A 137 14.15 14.37 4.52
N GLY A 138 13.13 13.61 4.96
CA GLY A 138 11.85 14.16 5.39
C GLY A 138 12.05 15.24 6.44
N HIS A 139 11.29 16.33 6.33
CA HIS A 139 11.41 17.50 7.20
C HIS A 139 10.04 17.99 7.68
N LEU A 140 9.00 17.15 7.56
CA LEU A 140 7.66 17.50 8.03
C LEU A 140 7.70 17.65 9.54
N ARG A 141 7.46 18.88 9.99
CA ARG A 141 7.43 19.22 11.41
C ARG A 141 6.08 18.81 12.01
N PRO A 142 6.03 18.39 13.28
CA PRO A 142 4.78 18.02 13.95
C PRO A 142 3.67 19.06 13.75
N GLU A 143 3.98 20.35 13.94
CA GLU A 143 3.02 21.45 13.86
C GLU A 143 2.41 21.66 12.47
N ASP A 144 3.08 21.22 11.40
CA ASP A 144 2.59 21.37 10.02
C ASP A 144 1.93 20.08 9.50
N ALA A 145 2.11 18.96 10.21
CA ALA A 145 1.80 17.63 9.69
C ALA A 145 0.32 17.45 9.35
N LEU A 146 -0.58 17.86 10.25
CA LEU A 146 -2.02 17.69 10.05
C LEU A 146 -2.54 18.51 8.87
N ASP A 147 -2.16 19.79 8.78
CA ASP A 147 -2.57 20.67 7.69
C ASP A 147 -2.06 20.19 6.34
N GLU A 148 -0.86 19.62 6.29
CA GLU A 148 -0.34 19.01 5.08
C GLU A 148 -1.09 17.72 4.71
N ILE A 149 -1.36 16.84 5.67
CA ILE A 149 -2.08 15.58 5.46
C ILE A 149 -3.51 15.83 4.99
N VAL A 150 -4.22 16.77 5.62
CA VAL A 150 -5.59 17.16 5.23
C VAL A 150 -5.62 17.69 3.80
N ARG A 151 -4.74 18.64 3.45
CA ARG A 151 -4.67 19.19 2.07
C ARG A 151 -4.37 18.12 1.03
N PHE A 152 -3.49 17.18 1.36
CA PHE A 152 -3.20 16.03 0.49
C PHE A 152 -4.45 15.18 0.26
N PHE A 153 -5.16 14.79 1.32
CA PHE A 153 -6.36 13.97 1.18
C PHE A 153 -7.50 14.69 0.49
N GLU A 154 -7.72 15.97 0.75
CA GLU A 154 -8.68 16.79 0.01
C GLU A 154 -8.39 16.72 -1.50
N ALA A 155 -7.13 16.86 -1.91
CA ALA A 155 -6.74 16.78 -3.31
C ALA A 155 -6.92 15.37 -3.90
N ARG A 156 -6.45 14.32 -3.21
CA ARG A 156 -6.52 12.92 -3.69
C ARG A 156 -7.95 12.39 -3.73
N VAL A 157 -8.71 12.55 -2.66
CA VAL A 157 -10.13 12.15 -2.59
C VAL A 157 -10.92 12.86 -3.69
N SER A 158 -10.70 14.16 -3.88
CA SER A 158 -11.37 14.93 -4.91
C SER A 158 -11.03 14.44 -6.33
N ALA A 159 -9.78 14.07 -6.59
CA ALA A 159 -9.37 13.50 -7.88
C ALA A 159 -9.98 12.12 -8.15
N LEU A 160 -9.87 11.19 -7.20
CA LEU A 160 -10.40 9.83 -7.32
C LEU A 160 -11.93 9.80 -7.42
N ARG A 161 -12.62 10.66 -6.65
CA ARG A 161 -14.08 10.74 -6.76
C ARG A 161 -14.55 11.31 -8.09
N ARG A 162 -13.82 12.28 -8.66
CA ARG A 162 -14.12 12.82 -10.00
C ARG A 162 -13.94 11.78 -11.10
N SER A 163 -13.06 10.78 -10.92
CA SER A 163 -12.93 9.69 -11.87
C SER A 163 -13.97 8.58 -11.72
N GLY A 164 -14.86 8.67 -10.73
CA GLY A 164 -15.94 7.71 -10.53
C GLY A 164 -15.75 6.75 -9.34
N VAL A 165 -14.67 6.90 -8.57
CA VAL A 165 -14.45 6.07 -7.38
C VAL A 165 -15.43 6.45 -6.27
N ALA A 166 -16.14 5.46 -5.74
CA ALA A 166 -17.07 5.64 -4.62
C ALA A 166 -16.31 5.98 -3.33
N ALA A 167 -16.90 6.85 -2.49
CA ALA A 167 -16.22 7.35 -1.29
C ALA A 167 -15.97 6.26 -0.23
N ASP A 168 -16.83 5.25 -0.16
CA ASP A 168 -16.72 4.09 0.73
C ASP A 168 -15.63 3.08 0.31
N ARG A 169 -15.06 3.25 -0.89
CA ARG A 169 -13.88 2.51 -1.34
C ARG A 169 -12.57 3.15 -0.90
N LEU A 170 -12.58 4.38 -0.40
CA LEU A 170 -11.37 5.10 0.00
C LEU A 170 -11.06 4.90 1.48
N ILE A 171 -9.87 4.40 1.76
CA ILE A 171 -9.29 4.25 3.11
C ILE A 171 -8.12 5.24 3.18
N LEU A 172 -8.12 6.12 4.17
CA LEU A 172 -7.09 7.15 4.30
C LEU A 172 -6.05 6.69 5.31
N ASP A 173 -4.79 6.60 4.88
CA ASP A 173 -3.65 6.29 5.75
C ASP A 173 -2.77 7.54 5.88
N PRO A 174 -2.71 8.18 7.07
CA PRO A 174 -1.98 9.44 7.24
C PRO A 174 -0.46 9.29 7.09
N GLY A 175 0.06 8.06 6.93
CA GLY A 175 1.49 7.78 6.87
C GLY A 175 2.15 7.82 8.25
N MET A 176 3.32 7.19 8.35
CA MET A 176 4.11 7.19 9.58
C MET A 176 5.60 6.96 9.31
N GLY A 177 6.42 7.18 10.34
CA GLY A 177 7.87 7.01 10.28
C GLY A 177 8.50 7.89 9.21
N PHE A 178 9.43 7.31 8.46
CA PHE A 178 10.19 8.00 7.42
C PHE A 178 9.35 8.53 6.23
N PHE A 179 8.08 8.11 6.10
CA PHE A 179 7.15 8.74 5.15
C PHE A 179 6.71 10.13 5.57
N LEU A 180 6.80 10.46 6.86
CA LEU A 180 6.55 11.82 7.35
C LEU A 180 7.87 12.54 7.65
N SER A 181 8.68 11.94 8.53
CA SER A 181 9.89 12.55 9.06
C SER A 181 10.77 11.48 9.72
N PRO A 182 12.11 11.61 9.71
CA PRO A 182 12.99 10.80 10.55
C PRO A 182 12.80 11.08 12.05
N ALA A 183 12.20 12.23 12.40
CA ALA A 183 11.86 12.59 13.77
C ALA A 183 10.57 11.87 14.20
N PRO A 184 10.61 10.97 15.20
CA PRO A 184 9.44 10.19 15.61
C PRO A 184 8.30 11.05 16.16
N GLU A 185 8.61 12.24 16.67
CA GLU A 185 7.64 13.20 17.21
C GLU A 185 6.57 13.57 16.18
N THR A 186 6.92 13.65 14.89
CA THR A 186 5.95 13.94 13.82
C THR A 186 4.90 12.83 13.73
N SER A 187 5.31 11.56 13.73
CA SER A 187 4.36 10.42 13.69
C SER A 187 3.53 10.33 14.97
N LEU A 188 4.14 10.55 16.14
CA LEU A 188 3.41 10.55 17.41
C LEU A 188 2.38 11.69 17.49
N HIS A 189 2.73 12.86 16.94
CA HIS A 189 1.81 13.98 16.86
C HIS A 189 0.62 13.65 15.96
N VAL A 190 0.85 13.08 14.78
CA VAL A 190 -0.23 12.63 13.88
C VAL A 190 -1.13 11.61 14.59
N LEU A 191 -0.56 10.55 15.16
CA LEU A 191 -1.32 9.50 15.86
C LEU A 191 -2.17 10.03 17.03
N SER A 192 -1.69 11.06 17.74
CA SER A 192 -2.42 11.66 18.87
C SER A 192 -3.60 12.53 18.44
N ASN A 193 -3.76 12.78 17.14
CA ASN A 193 -4.79 13.66 16.56
C ASN A 193 -5.63 12.96 15.47
N LEU A 194 -5.63 11.62 15.42
CA LEU A 194 -6.51 10.83 14.55
C LEU A 194 -7.92 10.63 15.13
#